data_AF-A0A642UPD2-F1
#
_entry.id   AF-A0A642UPD2-F1
#
_cell.length_a   1.000
_cell.length_b   1.000
_cell.length_c   1.000
_cell.angle_alpha   90.00
_cell.angle_beta   90.00
_cell.angle_gamma   90.00
#
_symmetry.space_group_name_H-M   'P 1'
#
loop_
_entity.id
_entity.type
_entity.pdbx_description
1 polymer ?
#
loop_
_entity_poly.entity_id
_entity_poly.type
_entity_poly.pdbx_seq_one_letter_code
_entity_poly.pdbx_strand_id
1 'polypeptide(L)'
;MGLFSGSPTPQQVTQRHQHSTVANGSGDVPLSQEDDVKSVIARFVRAQPAEVYIIDGKKGQTDSVIIGGGVTQRVPTDFVTLFKAMQSMNYYCSLPHDVKATHFECRYIK
;
A
#
# COMPACT_ATOMS: atom_id res chain seq x y z
N MET A 1 18.39 56.78 36.49
CA MET A 1 18.61 56.21 35.15
C MET A 1 17.86 54.89 35.11
N GLY A 2 17.04 54.65 34.10
CA GLY A 2 16.30 53.40 33.97
C GLY A 2 15.54 53.35 32.65
N LEU A 3 15.42 52.15 32.08
CA LEU A 3 14.59 51.84 30.92
C LEU A 3 14.10 50.39 31.10
N PHE A 4 12.79 50.22 31.24
CA PHE A 4 12.16 48.90 31.19
C PHE A 4 11.96 48.54 29.71
N SER A 5 12.44 47.37 29.29
CA SER A 5 12.16 46.82 27.96
C SER A 5 11.03 45.79 28.08
N GLY A 6 9.79 46.23 27.81
CA GLY A 6 8.61 45.36 27.82
C GLY A 6 8.38 44.67 26.48
N SER A 7 7.82 43.44 26.53
CA SER A 7 7.27 42.75 25.36
C SER A 7 6.01 43.44 24.83
N PRO A 8 5.72 43.29 23.52
CA PRO A 8 4.36 42.83 23.18
C PRO A 8 4.31 41.79 22.05
N THR A 9 3.41 40.82 22.18
CA THR A 9 2.93 39.94 21.10
C THR A 9 1.78 40.60 20.34
N PRO A 10 1.61 40.28 19.05
CA PRO A 10 0.33 39.72 18.58
C PRO A 10 0.59 38.58 17.54
N GLN A 11 -0.29 37.63 17.17
CA GLN A 11 -1.74 37.62 16.87
C GLN A 11 -2.12 38.54 15.68
N GLN A 12 -3.04 38.23 14.74
CA GLN A 12 -3.71 36.97 14.35
C GLN A 12 -4.33 37.16 12.92
N VAL A 13 -4.62 36.07 12.19
CA VAL A 13 -5.86 35.85 11.38
C VAL A 13 -6.16 36.73 10.11
N THR A 14 -5.92 36.14 8.92
CA THR A 14 -6.98 35.70 7.93
C THR A 14 -7.64 36.62 6.85
N GLN A 15 -7.87 36.05 5.65
CA GLN A 15 -8.77 36.46 4.52
C GLN A 15 -8.32 37.67 3.63
N ARG A 16 -8.69 37.83 2.33
CA ARG A 16 -9.57 37.07 1.38
C ARG A 16 -9.33 37.42 -0.12
N HIS A 17 -9.55 36.45 -1.04
CA HIS A 17 -9.86 36.61 -2.50
C HIS A 17 -8.80 37.31 -3.42
N GLN A 18 -8.71 37.20 -4.76
CA GLN A 18 -9.12 36.31 -5.89
C GLN A 18 -8.29 36.77 -7.15
N HIS A 19 -8.37 36.35 -8.44
CA HIS A 19 -9.29 35.55 -9.28
C HIS A 19 -8.57 34.98 -10.55
N SER A 20 -8.65 33.66 -10.85
CA SER A 20 -8.44 33.00 -12.18
C SER A 20 -7.05 33.19 -12.89
N THR A 21 -6.68 32.50 -14.01
CA THR A 21 -7.46 31.77 -15.04
C THR A 21 -6.64 30.68 -15.80
N VAL A 22 -7.35 29.70 -16.39
CA VAL A 22 -6.98 28.70 -17.43
C VAL A 22 -6.01 27.56 -17.06
N ALA A 23 -6.41 26.35 -17.48
CA ALA A 23 -5.73 25.08 -17.26
C ALA A 23 -4.55 24.80 -18.21
N ASN A 24 -3.67 23.87 -17.81
CA ASN A 24 -3.22 22.82 -18.71
C ASN A 24 -3.29 21.47 -17.99
N GLY A 25 -3.64 20.41 -18.72
CA GLY A 25 -4.01 19.11 -18.14
C GLY A 25 -2.88 18.08 -18.16
N SER A 26 -1.96 18.17 -17.21
CA SER A 26 -1.09 17.03 -16.85
C SER A 26 -1.62 16.39 -15.58
N GLY A 27 -2.13 15.17 -15.70
CA GLY A 27 -2.54 14.35 -14.55
C GLY A 27 -1.33 13.68 -13.92
N ASP A 28 -0.55 14.43 -13.14
CA ASP A 28 0.49 13.88 -12.27
C ASP A 28 -0.16 13.08 -11.12
N VAL A 29 -0.63 11.88 -11.46
CA VAL A 29 -1.00 10.86 -10.46
C VAL A 29 0.26 10.58 -9.66
N PRO A 30 0.27 10.81 -8.33
CA PRO A 30 1.45 10.53 -7.52
C PRO A 30 1.75 9.04 -7.64
N LEU A 31 2.95 8.70 -8.13
CA LEU A 31 3.35 7.32 -8.41
C LEU A 31 3.19 6.50 -7.12
N SER A 32 2.14 5.68 -7.07
CA SER A 32 1.56 5.28 -5.79
C SER A 32 2.26 4.06 -5.23
N GLN A 33 2.35 3.98 -3.90
CA GLN A 33 3.02 2.88 -3.20
C GLN A 33 2.46 1.49 -3.57
N GLU A 34 1.23 1.44 -4.10
CA GLU A 34 0.62 0.24 -4.67
C GLU A 34 1.41 -0.35 -5.85
N ASP A 35 2.02 0.48 -6.72
CA ASP A 35 2.76 0.01 -7.89
C ASP A 35 4.16 -0.49 -7.53
N ASP A 36 4.83 0.14 -6.55
CA ASP A 36 6.05 -0.41 -5.92
C ASP A 36 5.75 -1.77 -5.26
N VAL A 37 4.65 -1.87 -4.51
CA VAL A 37 4.18 -3.11 -3.88
C VAL A 37 3.89 -4.19 -4.94
N LYS A 38 3.15 -3.87 -6.01
CA LYS A 38 2.91 -4.80 -7.14
C LYS A 38 4.24 -5.25 -7.77
N SER A 39 5.20 -4.35 -7.97
CA SER A 39 6.52 -4.66 -8.51
C SER A 39 7.31 -5.64 -7.63
N VAL A 40 7.30 -5.43 -6.31
CA VAL A 40 7.93 -6.33 -5.33
C VAL A 40 7.29 -7.72 -5.34
N ILE A 41 5.95 -7.80 -5.27
CA ILE A 41 5.23 -9.09 -5.29
C ILE A 41 5.45 -9.78 -6.65
N ALA A 42 5.36 -9.05 -7.76
CA ALA A 42 5.60 -9.57 -9.11
C ALA A 42 7.01 -10.19 -9.25
N ARG A 43 8.04 -9.54 -8.72
CA ARG A 43 9.41 -10.08 -8.70
C ARG A 43 9.50 -11.35 -7.85
N PHE A 44 8.79 -11.42 -6.72
CA PHE A 44 8.76 -12.59 -5.85
C PHE A 44 8.08 -13.79 -6.52
N VAL A 45 6.89 -13.61 -7.11
CA VAL A 45 6.11 -14.71 -7.70
C VAL A 45 6.61 -15.17 -9.06
N ARG A 46 7.23 -14.28 -9.85
CA ARG A 46 7.89 -14.64 -11.12
C ARG A 46 9.15 -15.49 -10.94
N ALA A 47 9.70 -15.58 -9.73
CA ALA A 47 10.86 -16.42 -9.46
C ALA A 47 10.51 -17.92 -9.50
N GLN A 48 9.31 -18.31 -9.08
CA GLN A 48 8.84 -19.70 -9.06
C GLN A 48 7.33 -19.76 -9.42
N PRO A 49 6.91 -19.40 -10.65
CA PRO A 49 5.49 -19.12 -10.95
C PRO A 49 4.56 -20.35 -10.92
N ALA A 50 5.11 -21.57 -10.83
CA ALA A 50 4.32 -22.80 -10.63
C ALA A 50 4.08 -23.14 -9.15
N GLU A 51 4.64 -22.38 -8.22
CA GLU A 51 4.59 -22.61 -6.79
C GLU A 51 3.24 -22.19 -6.17
N VAL A 52 2.89 -22.81 -5.04
CA VAL A 52 1.75 -22.41 -4.22
C VAL A 52 2.17 -21.29 -3.28
N TYR A 53 1.65 -20.08 -3.51
CA TYR A 53 1.92 -18.93 -2.67
C TYR A 53 0.88 -18.80 -1.56
N ILE A 54 1.26 -19.04 -0.31
CA ILE A 54 0.40 -18.76 0.85
C ILE A 54 0.47 -17.26 1.13
N ILE A 55 -0.68 -16.59 1.18
CA ILE A 55 -0.79 -15.21 1.68
C ILE A 55 -1.58 -15.17 2.98
N ASP A 56 -1.10 -14.41 3.96
CA ASP A 56 -1.76 -14.17 5.25
C ASP A 56 -1.59 -12.70 5.67
N GLY A 57 -2.54 -12.20 6.47
CA GLY A 57 -2.55 -10.80 6.90
C GLY A 57 -3.72 -10.51 7.83
N LYS A 58 -3.46 -9.76 8.91
CA LYS A 58 -4.45 -9.51 9.96
C LYS A 58 -5.37 -8.36 9.57
N LYS A 59 -6.67 -8.52 9.80
CA LYS A 59 -7.70 -7.48 9.55
C LYS A 59 -7.30 -6.17 10.24
N GLY A 60 -7.13 -5.12 9.44
CA GLY A 60 -6.77 -3.78 9.92
C GLY A 60 -5.26 -3.53 10.10
N GLN A 61 -4.39 -4.46 9.70
CA GLN A 61 -2.95 -4.20 9.59
C GLN A 61 -2.59 -3.75 8.17
N THR A 62 -1.63 -2.83 8.07
CA THR A 62 -1.11 -2.26 6.82
C THR A 62 0.10 -3.06 6.29
N ASP A 63 0.28 -4.28 6.78
CA ASP A 63 1.34 -5.20 6.37
C ASP A 63 0.82 -6.63 6.31
N SER A 64 1.38 -7.40 5.38
CA SER A 64 0.97 -8.77 5.05
C SER A 64 2.19 -9.64 4.80
N VAL A 65 1.98 -10.95 4.72
CA VAL A 65 3.03 -11.93 4.45
C VAL A 65 2.65 -12.76 3.23
N ILE A 66 3.63 -12.99 2.35
CA ILE A 66 3.57 -13.98 1.27
C ILE A 66 4.68 -15.02 1.48
N ILE A 67 4.35 -16.30 1.32
CA ILE A 67 5.24 -17.44 1.52
C ILE A 67 5.17 -18.34 0.28
N GLY A 68 6.31 -18.78 -0.26
CA GLY A 68 6.37 -19.75 -1.34
C GLY A 68 7.81 -20.24 -1.55
N GLY A 69 8.00 -21.49 -1.96
CA GLY A 69 9.32 -22.10 -2.16
C GLY A 69 10.16 -22.15 -0.87
N GLY A 70 9.50 -22.20 0.29
CA GLY A 70 10.13 -22.09 1.61
C GLY A 70 10.60 -20.68 2.01
N VAL A 71 10.40 -19.66 1.17
CA VAL A 71 10.80 -18.27 1.45
C VAL A 71 9.60 -17.47 1.95
N THR A 72 9.79 -16.70 3.02
CA THR A 72 8.80 -15.79 3.61
C THR A 72 9.17 -14.34 3.34
N GLN A 73 8.30 -13.59 2.65
CA GLN A 73 8.46 -12.16 2.37
C GLN A 73 7.34 -11.37 3.05
N ARG A 74 7.71 -10.40 3.90
CA ARG A 74 6.76 -9.42 4.45
C ARG A 74 6.59 -8.26 3.47
N VAL A 75 5.36 -7.80 3.26
CA VAL A 75 5.00 -6.77 2.29
C VAL A 75 4.31 -5.62 3.04
N PRO A 76 4.71 -4.35 2.85
CA PRO A 76 4.09 -3.19 3.50
C PRO A 76 2.78 -2.79 2.80
N THR A 77 1.82 -3.71 2.79
CA THR A 77 0.49 -3.52 2.22
C THR A 77 -0.53 -4.35 2.98
N ASP A 78 -1.80 -3.95 2.96
CA ASP A 78 -2.88 -4.70 3.59
C ASP A 78 -3.22 -5.98 2.81
N PHE A 79 -3.89 -6.92 3.48
CA PHE A 79 -4.16 -8.24 2.93
C PHE A 79 -5.02 -8.20 1.64
N VAL A 80 -5.98 -7.27 1.55
CA VAL A 80 -6.88 -7.15 0.40
C VAL A 80 -6.13 -6.61 -0.81
N THR A 81 -5.17 -5.71 -0.61
CA THR A 81 -4.30 -5.19 -1.67
C THR A 81 -3.31 -6.25 -2.16
N LEU A 82 -2.72 -7.04 -1.27
CA LEU A 82 -1.89 -8.21 -1.63
C LEU A 82 -2.71 -9.23 -2.46
N PHE A 83 -3.90 -9.60 -2.00
CA PHE A 83 -4.82 -10.52 -2.69
C PHE A 83 -5.20 -10.02 -4.10
N LYS A 84 -5.55 -8.73 -4.25
CA LYS A 84 -5.82 -8.11 -5.57
C LYS A 84 -4.59 -8.11 -6.48
N ALA A 85 -3.40 -7.83 -5.94
CA ALA A 85 -2.16 -7.86 -6.72
C ALA A 85 -1.89 -9.27 -7.28
N MET A 86 -2.05 -10.31 -6.46
CA MET A 86 -1.95 -11.72 -6.90
C MET A 86 -2.94 -12.03 -8.03
N GLN A 87 -4.22 -11.67 -7.88
CA GLN A 87 -5.24 -11.87 -8.92
C GLN A 87 -4.89 -11.16 -10.24
N SER A 88 -4.39 -9.92 -10.18
CA SER A 88 -3.96 -9.16 -11.37
C SER A 88 -2.81 -9.81 -12.15
N MET A 89 -2.10 -10.76 -11.55
CA MET A 89 -1.03 -11.55 -12.17
C MET A 89 -1.47 -12.96 -12.58
N ASN A 90 -2.77 -13.22 -12.62
CA ASN A 90 -3.39 -14.53 -12.90
C ASN A 90 -3.08 -15.59 -11.83
N TYR A 91 -3.06 -15.21 -10.55
CA TYR A 91 -3.12 -16.19 -9.46
C TYR A 91 -4.56 -16.33 -8.94
N TYR A 92 -5.08 -17.55 -8.99
CA TYR A 92 -6.31 -17.89 -8.29
C TYR A 92 -5.99 -18.13 -6.81
N CYS A 93 -6.61 -17.35 -5.93
CA CYS A 93 -6.42 -17.43 -4.48
C CYS A 93 -7.69 -17.95 -3.79
N SER A 94 -7.58 -19.07 -3.09
CA SER A 94 -8.67 -19.72 -2.36
C SER A 94 -8.31 -19.99 -0.90
N LEU A 95 -9.31 -20.08 -0.03
CA LEU A 95 -9.14 -20.69 1.29
C LEU A 95 -8.74 -22.17 1.12
N PRO A 96 -7.88 -22.72 1.99
CA PRO A 96 -7.57 -24.15 2.01
C PRO A 96 -8.75 -24.96 2.57
N HIS A 97 -8.64 -26.29 2.56
CA HIS A 97 -9.68 -27.19 3.06
C HIS A 97 -9.84 -27.18 4.61
N ASP A 98 -8.89 -26.62 5.36
CA ASP A 98 -9.06 -26.45 6.81
C ASP A 98 -9.93 -25.22 7.11
N VAL A 99 -11.12 -25.47 7.68
CA VAL A 99 -12.08 -24.45 8.13
C VAL A 99 -11.55 -23.53 9.24
N LYS A 100 -10.37 -23.81 9.82
CA LYS A 100 -9.70 -22.96 10.80
C LYS A 100 -8.61 -22.06 10.22
N ALA A 101 -8.27 -22.22 8.94
CA ALA A 101 -7.21 -21.42 8.31
C ALA A 101 -7.63 -19.96 8.10
N THR A 102 -6.72 -19.03 8.36
CA THR A 102 -6.90 -17.58 8.10
C THR A 102 -6.21 -17.11 6.82
N HIS A 103 -5.37 -17.97 6.22
CA HIS A 103 -4.59 -17.68 5.02
C HIS A 103 -5.31 -18.14 3.75
N PHE A 104 -4.83 -17.67 2.59
CA PHE A 104 -5.26 -18.14 1.27
C PHE A 104 -4.09 -18.80 0.54
N GLU A 105 -4.37 -19.88 -0.17
CA GLU A 105 -3.46 -20.48 -1.16
C GLU A 105 -3.69 -19.83 -2.53
N CYS A 106 -2.67 -19.15 -3.06
CA CYS A 106 -2.65 -18.59 -4.40
C CYS A 106 -1.86 -19.49 -5.36
N ARG A 107 -2.48 -19.88 -6.47
CA ARG A 107 -1.92 -20.78 -7.50
C ARG A 107 -2.04 -20.12 -8.87
N TYR A 108 -0.99 -20.16 -9.68
CA TYR A 108 -1.02 -19.57 -11.03
C TYR A 108 -2.01 -20.32 -11.93
N ILE A 109 -2.90 -19.56 -12.58
CA ILE A 109 -3.85 -20.07 -13.59
C ILE A 109 -3.49 -19.45 -14.95
N LYS A 110 -3.61 -20.26 -16.00
CA LYS A 110 -3.17 -19.94 -17.36
C LYS A 110 -4.24 -20.35 -18.38
#